data_AF-A0A7D4IRM9-F1
#
_entry.id   AF-A0A7D4IRM9-F1
#
_cell.length_a   1.000
_cell.length_b   1.000
_cell.length_c   1.000
_cell.angle_alpha   90.00
_cell.angle_beta   90.00
_cell.angle_gamma   90.00
#
_symmetry.space_group_name_H-M   'P 1'
#
loop_
_entity.id
_entity.type
_entity.pdbx_description
1 polymer ?
#
loop_
_entity_poly.entity_id
_entity_poly.type
_entity_poly.pdbx_seq_one_letter_code
_entity_poly.pdbx_strand_id
1 'polypeptide(L)'
;MPSPTSRDSASAAEPVSTGPVRAHWLAELIRLREAHWGPLEDTDAVRRVRQQDIDLPSRILARAALLAQRENLAPLIDTWRRSALAILAALFLVAAISGAAAALGALGDGSRPVNVLWALGALLGLHALTFLLWLASFLLRASSVTGLGRLWLWATRKLARGPDSALVPQAFLNLLARAGALRWLFGSISHLLWLTALCAALAVLLAVLSTASYRFIWATTLLAPDTFVRLTQAIGWLPAQLGFPMPDAAMIRASDGAQALPAEAQVQWSLWLIGVLVVYGVLPRLLAGALCVAGSLRALRGLRIDPSLPGFSTLRDRLEPPALSTGIDRPVDPLHEPRVGAPSLAGLGGQPVLLGLELPPDLAWPPADMPAGIQQAGNLDTREERNRVLDALASKAATRMLIACDARQTPDRGTLSLIAELAAHAEQTRVWLVTPHASTGTGADTATPRASLWRERLLALGLPADAVLQAPIVPYAWLESGHG
;
A
#
# COMPACT_ATOMS: atom_id res chain seq x y z
N MET A 1 -24.01 -41.04 -28.49
CA MET A 1 -24.65 -39.95 -27.70
C MET A 1 -24.39 -40.28 -26.24
N PRO A 2 -23.85 -39.36 -25.39
CA PRO A 2 -24.18 -37.94 -25.28
C PRO A 2 -22.98 -36.96 -25.30
N SER A 3 -23.33 -35.69 -25.14
CA SER A 3 -22.66 -34.39 -25.34
C SER A 3 -21.39 -34.06 -24.56
N PRO A 4 -20.50 -33.21 -25.11
CA PRO A 4 -19.46 -32.50 -24.36
C PRO A 4 -19.88 -31.04 -24.10
N THR A 5 -20.21 -30.72 -22.85
CA THR A 5 -20.39 -29.32 -22.41
C THR A 5 -19.61 -29.08 -21.13
N SER A 6 -18.52 -28.33 -21.23
CA SER A 6 -18.36 -27.05 -20.54
C SER A 6 -16.90 -26.61 -20.68
N ARG A 7 -16.70 -25.65 -21.58
CA ARG A 7 -15.47 -24.87 -21.68
C ARG A 7 -15.30 -24.04 -20.42
N ASP A 8 -14.05 -23.94 -19.99
CA ASP A 8 -13.54 -23.12 -18.92
C ASP A 8 -14.15 -21.71 -18.91
N SER A 9 -14.92 -21.40 -17.87
CA SER A 9 -15.18 -20.03 -17.47
C SER A 9 -13.93 -19.53 -16.74
N ALA A 10 -13.07 -18.81 -17.45
CA ALA A 10 -11.98 -18.05 -16.86
C ALA A 10 -12.57 -17.12 -15.77
N SER A 11 -12.16 -17.38 -14.54
CA SER A 11 -12.47 -16.56 -13.37
C SER A 11 -12.10 -15.11 -13.64
N ALA A 12 -13.08 -14.22 -13.58
CA ALA A 12 -12.85 -12.79 -13.44
C ALA A 12 -11.88 -12.57 -12.26
N ALA A 13 -10.79 -11.87 -12.51
CA ALA A 13 -9.82 -11.53 -11.48
C ALA A 13 -10.50 -10.60 -10.46
N GLU A 14 -10.83 -11.13 -9.29
CA GLU A 14 -11.17 -10.31 -8.13
C GLU A 14 -10.02 -9.32 -7.86
N PRO A 15 -10.29 -8.03 -7.61
CA PRO A 15 -9.24 -7.12 -7.19
C PRO A 15 -8.67 -7.61 -5.87
N VAL A 16 -7.42 -8.05 -5.90
CA VAL A 16 -6.62 -8.45 -4.74
C VAL A 16 -6.88 -7.46 -3.62
N SER A 17 -7.56 -7.91 -2.56
CA SER A 17 -7.89 -7.11 -1.39
C SER A 17 -6.60 -6.78 -0.64
N THR A 18 -5.88 -5.78 -1.14
CA THR A 18 -4.71 -5.26 -0.47
C THR A 18 -5.18 -4.68 0.86
N GLY A 19 -4.61 -5.16 1.96
CA GLY A 19 -5.02 -4.71 3.29
C GLY A 19 -5.01 -3.17 3.40
N PRO A 20 -5.92 -2.57 4.18
CA PRO A 20 -6.23 -1.13 4.12
C PRO A 20 -4.98 -0.24 4.28
N VAL A 21 -4.05 -0.62 5.14
CA VAL A 21 -2.78 0.11 5.34
C VAL A 21 -1.92 0.14 4.06
N ARG A 22 -1.85 -0.98 3.32
CA ARG A 22 -1.05 -1.09 2.11
C ARG A 22 -1.60 -0.20 0.99
N ALA A 23 -2.93 -0.16 0.82
CA ALA A 23 -3.57 0.71 -0.15
C ALA A 23 -3.29 2.20 0.13
N HIS A 24 -3.44 2.62 1.39
CA HIS A 24 -3.16 4.00 1.80
C HIS A 24 -1.67 4.36 1.68
N TRP A 25 -0.79 3.41 1.95
CA TRP A 25 0.66 3.61 1.79
C TRP A 25 1.04 3.76 0.32
N LEU A 26 0.47 2.96 -0.59
CA LEU A 26 0.66 3.12 -2.03
C LEU A 26 0.15 4.49 -2.52
N ALA A 27 -1.03 4.92 -2.06
CA ALA A 27 -1.56 6.23 -2.41
C ALA A 27 -0.65 7.38 -1.94
N GLU A 28 -0.12 7.30 -0.71
CA GLU A 28 0.83 8.31 -0.23
C GLU A 28 2.17 8.25 -1.00
N LEU A 29 2.64 7.05 -1.38
CA LEU A 29 3.86 6.90 -2.19
C LEU A 29 3.69 7.54 -3.56
N ILE A 30 2.57 7.30 -4.25
CA ILE A 30 2.24 7.95 -5.52
C ILE A 30 2.16 9.46 -5.35
N ARG A 31 1.46 9.95 -4.30
CA ARG A 31 1.35 11.39 -4.02
C ARG A 31 2.73 12.04 -3.82
N LEU A 32 3.63 11.38 -3.08
CA LEU A 32 5.00 11.89 -2.87
C LEU A 32 5.82 11.83 -4.16
N ARG A 33 5.68 10.77 -4.97
CA ARG A 33 6.34 10.64 -6.27
C ARG A 33 5.91 11.78 -7.21
N GLU A 34 4.60 12.01 -7.33
CA GLU A 34 4.04 13.08 -8.16
C GLU A 34 4.47 14.47 -7.68
N ALA A 35 4.60 14.66 -6.37
CA ALA A 35 5.09 15.92 -5.81
C ALA A 35 6.59 16.18 -6.09
N HIS A 36 7.43 15.13 -6.21
CA HIS A 36 8.87 15.27 -6.44
C HIS A 36 9.24 15.33 -7.93
N TRP A 37 8.56 14.58 -8.79
CA TRP A 37 8.92 14.44 -10.20
C TRP A 37 7.84 14.88 -11.20
N GLY A 38 6.72 15.41 -10.71
CA GLY A 38 5.59 15.84 -11.53
C GLY A 38 4.52 14.75 -11.68
N PRO A 39 3.32 15.12 -12.20
CA PRO A 39 2.19 14.22 -12.30
C PRO A 39 2.48 13.03 -13.23
N LEU A 40 2.04 11.84 -12.82
CA LEU A 40 2.10 10.66 -13.68
C LEU A 40 0.97 10.72 -14.72
N GLU A 41 1.23 10.20 -15.92
CA GLU A 41 0.17 9.94 -16.90
C GLU A 41 -0.83 8.97 -16.27
N ASP A 42 -2.12 9.30 -16.27
CA ASP A 42 -3.15 8.53 -15.58
C ASP A 42 -4.50 8.56 -16.29
N THR A 43 -4.52 8.87 -17.59
CA THR A 43 -5.77 9.05 -18.36
C THR A 43 -6.63 7.79 -18.31
N ASP A 44 -6.03 6.63 -18.58
CA ASP A 44 -6.73 5.34 -18.55
C ASP A 44 -7.16 4.93 -17.14
N ALA A 45 -6.32 5.22 -16.14
CA ALA A 45 -6.62 4.95 -14.74
C ALA A 45 -7.82 5.79 -14.26
N VAL A 46 -7.84 7.08 -14.63
CA VAL A 46 -8.94 7.99 -14.36
C VAL A 46 -10.22 7.54 -15.07
N ARG A 47 -10.16 7.20 -16.37
CA ARG A 47 -11.32 6.66 -17.13
C ARG A 47 -11.93 5.45 -16.42
N ARG A 48 -11.11 4.45 -16.07
CA ARG A 48 -11.56 3.24 -15.35
C ARG A 48 -12.20 3.55 -14.00
N VAL A 49 -11.58 4.41 -13.20
CA VAL A 49 -12.05 4.69 -11.85
C VAL A 49 -13.31 5.55 -11.84
N ARG A 50 -13.48 6.45 -12.81
CA ARG A 50 -14.68 7.29 -12.92
C ARG A 50 -15.96 6.49 -13.16
N GLN A 51 -15.86 5.34 -13.81
CA GLN A 51 -16.97 4.43 -14.07
C GLN A 51 -17.42 3.66 -12.81
N GLN A 52 -16.63 3.69 -11.73
CA GLN A 52 -16.98 3.02 -10.47
C GLN A 52 -17.88 3.92 -9.62
N ASP A 53 -18.98 3.35 -9.11
CA ASP A 53 -19.89 4.04 -8.20
C ASP A 53 -19.34 4.02 -6.75
N ILE A 54 -18.22 4.73 -6.54
CA ILE A 54 -17.54 4.84 -5.25
C ILE A 54 -17.20 6.30 -4.93
N ASP A 55 -16.98 6.60 -3.66
CA ASP A 55 -16.64 7.93 -3.16
C ASP A 55 -15.23 8.39 -3.59
N LEU A 56 -14.99 9.70 -3.58
CA LEU A 56 -13.71 10.29 -4.01
C LEU A 56 -12.47 9.69 -3.30
N PRO A 57 -12.46 9.50 -1.96
CA PRO A 57 -11.38 8.79 -1.27
C PRO A 57 -11.08 7.40 -1.86
N SER A 58 -12.11 6.59 -2.13
CA SER A 58 -11.93 5.26 -2.72
C SER A 58 -11.46 5.33 -4.17
N ARG A 59 -11.91 6.34 -4.94
CA ARG A 59 -11.38 6.61 -6.30
C ARG A 59 -9.89 6.93 -6.28
N ILE A 60 -9.43 7.74 -5.33
CA ILE A 60 -8.00 8.06 -5.16
C ILE A 60 -7.19 6.78 -4.87
N LEU A 61 -7.69 5.92 -3.97
CA LEU A 61 -7.05 4.63 -3.66
C LEU A 61 -6.99 3.71 -4.89
N ALA A 62 -8.09 3.60 -5.64
CA ALA A 62 -8.16 2.78 -6.84
C ALA A 62 -7.22 3.28 -7.94
N ARG A 63 -7.18 4.59 -8.19
CA ARG A 63 -6.22 5.23 -9.11
C ARG A 63 -4.79 4.92 -8.69
N ALA A 64 -4.46 5.10 -7.42
CA ALA A 64 -3.12 4.84 -6.92
C ALA A 64 -2.71 3.38 -7.07
N ALA A 65 -3.64 2.43 -6.88
CA ALA A 65 -3.37 1.01 -7.09
C ALA A 65 -3.04 0.69 -8.56
N LEU A 66 -3.79 1.25 -9.52
CA LEU A 66 -3.53 1.07 -10.95
C LEU A 66 -2.17 1.66 -11.35
N LEU A 67 -1.86 2.87 -10.90
CA LEU A 67 -0.57 3.51 -11.17
C LEU A 67 0.58 2.74 -10.52
N ALA A 68 0.43 2.31 -9.27
CA ALA A 68 1.46 1.52 -8.59
C ALA A 68 1.75 0.18 -9.28
N GLN A 69 0.74 -0.44 -9.89
CA GLN A 69 0.93 -1.66 -10.68
C GLN A 69 1.70 -1.35 -11.98
N ARG A 70 1.30 -0.31 -12.72
CA ARG A 70 1.96 0.09 -13.98
C ARG A 70 3.42 0.49 -13.75
N GLU A 71 3.68 1.26 -12.69
CA GLU A 71 5.00 1.76 -12.33
C GLU A 71 5.85 0.75 -11.53
N ASN A 72 5.33 -0.47 -11.30
CA ASN A 72 5.98 -1.54 -10.53
C ASN A 72 6.46 -1.11 -9.12
N LEU A 73 5.64 -0.34 -8.40
CA LEU A 73 5.97 0.20 -7.07
C LEU A 73 5.61 -0.73 -5.92
N ALA A 74 4.67 -1.65 -6.13
CA ALA A 74 4.24 -2.62 -5.12
C ALA A 74 5.40 -3.45 -4.53
N PRO A 75 6.32 -4.01 -5.33
CA PRO A 75 7.46 -4.78 -4.80
C PRO A 75 8.42 -3.97 -3.91
N LEU A 76 8.50 -2.65 -4.09
CA LEU A 76 9.34 -1.78 -3.26
C LEU A 76 8.81 -1.72 -1.82
N ILE A 77 7.49 -1.58 -1.67
CA ILE A 77 6.83 -1.64 -0.36
C ILE A 77 7.02 -3.02 0.29
N ASP A 78 6.81 -4.09 -0.48
CA ASP A 78 6.90 -5.46 0.07
C ASP A 78 8.33 -5.81 0.49
N THR A 79 9.34 -5.34 -0.26
CA THR A 79 10.76 -5.51 0.10
C THR A 79 11.12 -4.70 1.33
N TRP A 80 10.71 -3.43 1.40
CA TRP A 80 10.95 -2.62 2.59
C TRP A 80 10.28 -3.22 3.83
N ARG A 81 9.03 -3.69 3.71
CA ARG A 81 8.28 -4.32 4.81
C ARG A 81 8.99 -5.57 5.32
N ARG A 82 9.47 -6.43 4.42
CA ARG A 82 10.27 -7.62 4.79
C ARG A 82 11.55 -7.22 5.53
N SER A 83 12.28 -6.24 5.03
CA SER A 83 13.49 -5.74 5.68
C SER A 83 13.20 -5.15 7.07
N ALA A 84 12.13 -4.36 7.21
CA ALA A 84 11.72 -3.78 8.49
C ALA A 84 11.34 -4.88 9.50
N LEU A 85 10.60 -5.91 9.08
CA LEU A 85 10.25 -7.06 9.92
C LEU A 85 11.48 -7.89 10.31
N ALA A 86 12.44 -8.09 9.40
CA ALA A 86 13.68 -8.79 9.69
C ALA A 86 14.53 -8.03 10.73
N ILE A 87 14.66 -6.71 10.57
CA ILE A 87 15.34 -5.85 11.56
C ILE A 87 14.63 -5.92 12.91
N LEU A 88 13.28 -5.85 12.92
CA LEU A 88 12.51 -5.96 14.15
C LEU A 88 12.72 -7.31 14.84
N ALA A 89 12.71 -8.41 14.09
CA ALA A 89 13.00 -9.74 14.62
C ALA A 89 14.42 -9.83 15.21
N ALA A 90 15.42 -9.26 14.54
CA ALA A 90 16.77 -9.18 15.06
C ALA A 90 16.85 -8.37 16.37
N LEU A 91 16.12 -7.25 16.48
CA LEU A 91 16.04 -6.47 17.72
C LEU A 91 15.40 -7.27 18.87
N PHE A 92 14.36 -8.06 18.60
CA PHE A 92 13.76 -8.94 19.61
C PHE A 92 14.73 -10.02 20.09
N LEU A 93 15.51 -10.60 19.17
CA LEU A 93 16.57 -11.56 19.53
C LEU A 93 17.64 -10.90 20.40
N VAL A 94 18.12 -9.72 20.02
CA VAL A 94 19.09 -8.95 20.81
C VAL A 94 18.51 -8.63 22.19
N ALA A 95 17.25 -8.19 22.28
CA ALA A 95 16.60 -7.90 23.54
C ALA A 95 16.52 -9.14 24.46
N ALA A 96 16.17 -10.31 23.91
CA ALA A 96 16.14 -11.57 24.64
C ALA A 96 17.54 -11.94 25.18
N ILE A 97 18.57 -11.85 24.33
CA ILE A 97 19.97 -12.11 24.74
C ILE A 97 20.42 -11.12 25.81
N SER A 98 20.14 -9.82 25.64
CA SER A 98 20.48 -8.79 26.62
C SER A 98 19.79 -9.02 27.97
N GLY A 99 18.51 -9.41 27.96
CA GLY A 99 17.78 -9.76 29.17
C GLY A 99 18.38 -10.97 29.90
N ALA A 100 18.67 -12.05 29.17
CA ALA A 100 19.35 -13.21 29.70
C ALA A 100 20.73 -12.88 30.29
N ALA A 101 21.52 -12.09 29.56
CA ALA A 101 22.84 -11.64 30.00
C ALA A 101 22.76 -10.74 31.25
N ALA A 102 21.75 -9.87 31.34
CA ALA A 102 21.53 -9.04 32.52
C ALA A 102 21.22 -9.88 33.76
N ALA A 103 20.39 -10.94 33.62
CA ALA A 103 20.12 -11.87 34.72
C ALA A 103 21.35 -12.65 35.18
N LEU A 104 22.12 -13.20 34.24
CA LEU A 104 23.38 -13.88 34.55
C LEU A 104 24.41 -12.93 35.17
N GLY A 105 24.51 -11.70 34.67
CA GLY A 105 25.40 -10.68 35.22
C GLY A 105 24.98 -10.22 36.61
N ALA A 106 23.68 -10.15 36.89
CA ALA A 106 23.15 -9.77 38.20
C ALA A 106 23.39 -10.85 39.27
N LEU A 107 23.25 -12.13 38.92
CA LEU A 107 23.46 -13.26 39.84
C LEU A 107 24.93 -13.70 39.93
N GLY A 108 25.69 -13.56 38.85
CA GLY A 108 27.03 -14.15 38.73
C GLY A 108 27.01 -15.69 38.67
N ASP A 109 28.18 -16.29 38.85
CA ASP A 109 28.43 -17.74 38.78
C ASP A 109 28.06 -18.50 40.07
N GLY A 110 27.50 -17.81 41.07
CA GLY A 110 27.15 -18.38 42.38
C GLY A 110 28.32 -18.53 43.35
N SER A 111 29.57 -18.24 42.93
CA SER A 111 30.75 -18.30 43.80
C SER A 111 30.81 -17.15 44.82
N ARG A 112 30.19 -16.01 44.48
CA ARG A 112 30.10 -14.81 45.32
C ARG A 112 28.65 -14.55 45.70
N PRO A 113 28.41 -13.97 46.89
CA PRO A 113 27.07 -13.56 47.26
C PRO A 113 26.56 -12.45 46.33
N VAL A 114 25.29 -12.53 45.99
CA VAL A 114 24.58 -11.56 45.15
C VAL A 114 24.24 -10.34 45.98
N ASN A 115 24.72 -9.17 45.57
CA ASN A 115 24.28 -7.93 46.18
C ASN A 115 22.90 -7.53 45.63
N VAL A 116 21.90 -7.47 46.50
CA VAL A 116 20.50 -7.23 46.13
C VAL A 116 20.33 -5.89 45.41
N LEU A 117 20.98 -4.82 45.87
CA LEU A 117 20.84 -3.50 45.24
C LEU A 117 21.45 -3.45 43.85
N TRP A 118 22.60 -4.11 43.65
CA TRP A 118 23.20 -4.24 42.32
C TRP A 118 22.34 -5.10 41.40
N ALA A 119 21.77 -6.20 41.89
CA ALA A 119 20.85 -7.02 41.12
C ALA A 119 19.61 -6.23 40.67
N LEU A 120 19.01 -5.44 41.57
CA LEU A 120 17.89 -4.55 41.21
C LEU A 120 18.31 -3.47 40.20
N GLY A 121 19.46 -2.84 40.40
CA GLY A 121 19.98 -1.83 39.48
C GLY A 121 20.22 -2.39 38.08
N ALA A 122 20.84 -3.57 37.99
CA ALA A 122 21.11 -4.25 36.72
C ALA A 122 19.83 -4.71 36.01
N LEU A 123 18.87 -5.26 36.75
CA LEU A 123 17.64 -5.83 36.19
C LEU A 123 16.55 -4.78 35.92
N LEU A 124 16.48 -3.70 36.69
CA LEU A 124 15.39 -2.74 36.64
C LEU A 124 15.83 -1.30 36.41
N GLY A 125 17.09 -0.93 36.64
CA GLY A 125 17.54 0.47 36.60
C GLY A 125 17.28 1.14 35.24
N LEU A 126 17.83 0.59 34.17
CA LEU A 126 17.63 1.13 32.81
C LEU A 126 16.16 1.01 32.36
N HIS A 127 15.47 -0.05 32.79
CA HIS A 127 14.05 -0.26 32.50
C HIS A 127 13.17 0.81 33.15
N ALA A 128 13.43 1.14 34.42
CA ALA A 128 12.71 2.18 35.15
C ALA A 128 12.98 3.56 34.55
N LEU A 129 14.25 3.89 34.27
CA LEU A 129 14.63 5.15 33.66
C LEU A 129 13.91 5.36 32.31
N THR A 130 13.97 4.37 31.41
CA THR A 130 13.33 4.49 30.10
C THR A 130 11.81 4.48 30.18
N PHE A 131 11.22 3.85 31.20
CA PHE A 131 9.79 3.92 31.45
C PHE A 131 9.36 5.31 31.92
N LEU A 132 10.12 5.93 32.84
CA LEU A 132 9.87 7.30 33.30
C LEU A 132 10.04 8.32 32.16
N LEU A 133 11.05 8.16 31.30
CA LEU A 133 11.22 8.99 30.11
C LEU A 133 10.02 8.85 29.15
N TRP A 134 9.48 7.64 28.98
CA TRP A 134 8.28 7.43 28.19
C TRP A 134 7.05 8.11 28.82
N LEU A 135 6.85 8.03 30.14
CA LEU A 135 5.78 8.77 30.81
C LEU A 135 5.93 10.28 30.64
N ALA A 136 7.14 10.81 30.84
CA ALA A 136 7.45 12.23 30.66
C ALA A 136 7.20 12.71 29.22
N SER A 137 7.32 11.83 28.22
CA SER A 137 7.03 12.17 26.83
C SER A 137 5.57 12.60 26.58
N PHE A 138 4.61 12.22 27.44
CA PHE A 138 3.22 12.67 27.35
C PHE A 138 3.03 14.12 27.80
N LEU A 139 3.97 14.67 28.58
CA LEU A 139 3.95 16.08 29.02
C LEU A 139 4.39 17.02 27.88
N LEU A 140 5.07 16.50 26.86
CA LEU A 140 5.55 17.26 25.72
C LEU A 140 4.49 17.26 24.59
N ARG A 141 4.22 18.42 23.99
CA ARG A 141 3.38 18.50 22.79
C ARG A 141 4.11 17.84 21.62
N ALA A 142 3.42 16.94 20.90
CA ALA A 142 3.97 16.17 19.78
C ALA A 142 4.57 17.01 18.64
N SER A 143 4.30 18.32 18.57
CA SER A 143 4.75 19.23 17.52
C SER A 143 6.20 19.74 17.69
N SER A 144 6.89 19.48 18.81
CA SER A 144 8.21 20.08 19.09
C SER A 144 9.42 19.29 18.57
N VAL A 145 9.23 18.09 18.01
CA VAL A 145 10.35 17.23 17.57
C VAL A 145 10.64 17.37 16.06
N THR A 146 10.93 18.60 15.62
CA THR A 146 11.28 18.90 14.21
C THR A 146 12.76 18.63 13.88
N GLY A 147 13.61 18.44 14.90
CA GLY A 147 15.06 18.20 14.74
C GLY A 147 15.42 16.75 14.36
N LEU A 148 14.90 15.77 15.11
CA LEU A 148 15.16 14.34 14.85
C LEU A 148 14.54 13.87 13.53
N GLY A 149 13.38 14.42 13.14
CA GLY A 149 12.78 14.13 11.84
C GLY A 149 13.67 14.55 10.66
N ARG A 150 14.38 15.68 10.78
CA ARG A 150 15.32 16.15 9.75
C ARG A 150 16.60 15.31 9.69
N LEU A 151 17.14 14.93 10.84
CA LEU A 151 18.32 14.05 10.93
C LEU A 151 18.01 12.65 10.39
N TRP A 152 16.82 12.12 10.69
CA TRP A 152 16.34 10.86 10.16
C TRP A 152 16.16 10.91 8.63
N LEU A 153 15.51 11.96 8.10
CA LEU A 153 15.36 12.18 6.65
C LEU A 153 16.70 12.36 5.93
N TRP A 154 17.70 12.93 6.60
CA TRP A 154 19.06 12.99 6.07
C TRP A 154 19.71 11.60 6.01
N ALA A 155 19.59 10.80 7.07
CA ALA A 155 20.16 9.46 7.14
C ALA A 155 19.49 8.49 6.14
N THR A 156 18.16 8.53 6.00
CA THR A 156 17.43 7.66 5.06
C THR A 156 17.73 8.00 3.61
N ARG A 157 17.94 9.28 3.27
CA ARG A 157 18.38 9.69 1.93
C ARG A 157 19.76 9.15 1.58
N LYS A 158 20.67 9.05 2.56
CA LYS A 158 22.03 8.54 2.35
C LYS A 158 22.07 7.00 2.18
N LEU A 159 21.05 6.29 2.67
CA LEU A 159 20.95 4.83 2.56
C LEU A 159 20.07 4.34 1.40
N ALA A 160 19.27 5.21 0.79
CA ALA A 160 18.36 4.80 -0.28
C ALA A 160 19.11 4.51 -1.59
N ARG A 161 18.90 3.31 -2.13
CA ARG A 161 19.38 2.90 -3.45
C ARG A 161 18.26 3.18 -4.46
N GLY A 162 18.25 4.40 -5.00
CA GLY A 162 17.28 4.86 -6.01
C GLY A 162 16.26 5.89 -5.51
N PRO A 163 15.69 6.71 -6.41
CA PRO A 163 14.78 7.81 -6.06
C PRO A 163 13.49 7.34 -5.38
N ASP A 164 12.81 6.34 -5.94
CA ASP A 164 11.52 5.84 -5.43
C ASP A 164 11.66 5.04 -4.13
N SER A 165 12.77 4.31 -3.95
CA SER A 165 12.99 3.50 -2.74
C SER A 165 13.18 4.37 -1.49
N ALA A 166 13.67 5.60 -1.65
CA ALA A 166 13.76 6.59 -0.58
C ALA A 166 12.40 7.06 -0.09
N LEU A 167 11.41 7.14 -0.98
CA LEU A 167 10.07 7.63 -0.68
C LEU A 167 9.22 6.61 0.07
N VAL A 168 9.48 5.31 -0.06
CA VAL A 168 8.73 4.24 0.60
C VAL A 168 8.63 4.42 2.13
N PRO A 169 9.75 4.53 2.89
CA PRO A 169 9.68 4.80 4.33
C PRO A 169 9.07 6.17 4.65
N GLN A 170 9.32 7.18 3.80
CA GLN A 170 8.79 8.52 4.02
C GLN A 170 7.26 8.54 3.90
N ALA A 171 6.71 7.89 2.88
CA ALA A 171 5.28 7.72 2.68
C ALA A 171 4.63 7.02 3.88
N PHE A 172 5.27 5.95 4.37
CA PHE A 172 4.78 5.23 5.55
C PHE A 172 4.74 6.12 6.79
N LEU A 173 5.84 6.83 7.08
CA LEU A 173 5.93 7.71 8.25
C LEU A 173 4.97 8.89 8.17
N ASN A 174 4.78 9.50 6.99
CA ASN A 174 3.79 10.56 6.77
C ASN A 174 2.37 10.05 7.05
N LEU A 175 2.04 8.86 6.53
CA LEU A 175 0.74 8.24 6.75
C LEU A 175 0.49 8.01 8.25
N LEU A 176 1.45 7.42 8.95
CA LEU A 176 1.34 7.18 10.39
C LEU A 176 1.33 8.48 11.21
N ALA A 177 2.04 9.53 10.78
CA ALA A 177 2.05 10.82 11.44
C ALA A 177 0.66 11.46 11.39
N ARG A 178 0.05 11.50 10.20
CA ARG A 178 -1.31 12.05 10.00
C ARG A 178 -2.38 11.25 10.72
N ALA A 179 -2.20 9.94 10.82
CA ALA A 179 -3.08 9.06 11.61
C ALA A 179 -2.88 9.20 13.14
N GLY A 180 -1.88 9.96 13.60
CA GLY A 180 -1.51 10.01 15.02
C GLY A 180 -0.96 8.68 15.56
N ALA A 181 -0.53 7.77 14.67
CA ALA A 181 -0.12 6.41 15.00
C ALA A 181 1.35 6.30 15.44
N LEU A 182 2.22 7.25 15.06
CA LEU A 182 3.68 7.14 15.30
C LEU A 182 4.04 6.90 16.76
N ARG A 183 3.49 7.71 17.67
CA ARG A 183 3.80 7.62 19.10
C ARG A 183 3.42 6.26 19.68
N TRP A 184 2.25 5.77 19.31
CA TRP A 184 1.75 4.47 19.74
C TRP A 184 2.54 3.32 19.13
N LEU A 185 2.94 3.43 17.85
CA LEU A 185 3.72 2.39 17.17
C LEU A 185 5.11 2.26 17.78
N PHE A 186 5.84 3.38 17.92
CA PHE A 186 7.17 3.35 18.54
C PHE A 186 7.10 2.97 20.01
N GLY A 187 6.05 3.41 20.72
CA GLY A 187 5.76 2.94 22.08
C GLY A 187 5.54 1.43 22.14
N SER A 188 4.80 0.85 21.19
CA SER A 188 4.56 -0.61 21.10
C SER A 188 5.87 -1.35 20.90
N ILE A 189 6.67 -0.95 19.91
CA ILE A 189 7.96 -1.58 19.62
C ILE A 189 8.87 -1.51 20.85
N SER A 190 9.01 -0.32 21.46
CA SER A 190 9.87 -0.14 22.62
C SER A 190 9.44 -1.00 23.82
N HIS A 191 8.16 -0.96 24.20
CA HIS A 191 7.68 -1.71 25.36
C HIS A 191 7.72 -3.22 25.14
N LEU A 192 7.43 -3.70 23.93
CA LEU A 192 7.52 -5.13 23.62
C LEU A 192 8.97 -5.62 23.64
N LEU A 193 9.93 -4.84 23.14
CA LEU A 193 11.37 -5.18 23.25
C LEU A 193 11.80 -5.26 24.73
N TRP A 194 11.41 -4.28 25.53
CA TRP A 194 11.71 -4.30 26.97
C TRP A 194 11.04 -5.46 27.70
N LEU A 195 9.80 -5.77 27.35
CA LEU A 195 9.07 -6.91 27.89
C LEU A 195 9.77 -8.22 27.53
N THR A 196 10.21 -8.39 26.28
CA THR A 196 10.98 -9.57 25.86
C THR A 196 12.27 -9.72 26.65
N ALA A 197 13.03 -8.64 26.85
CA ALA A 197 14.22 -8.67 27.69
C ALA A 197 13.91 -9.08 29.13
N LEU A 198 12.87 -8.50 29.74
CA LEU A 198 12.47 -8.81 31.12
C LEU A 198 11.95 -10.25 31.26
N CYS A 199 11.20 -10.76 30.29
CA CYS A 199 10.75 -12.16 30.26
C CYS A 199 11.93 -13.13 30.10
N ALA A 200 12.92 -12.80 29.26
CA ALA A 200 14.14 -13.60 29.14
C ALA A 200 14.96 -13.59 30.44
N ALA A 201 15.10 -12.41 31.06
CA ALA A 201 15.75 -12.27 32.36
C ALA A 201 15.03 -13.10 33.44
N LEU A 202 13.69 -13.04 33.49
CA LEU A 202 12.86 -13.82 34.40
C LEU A 202 13.03 -15.33 34.16
N ALA A 203 13.01 -15.78 32.92
CA ALA A 203 13.21 -17.19 32.59
C ALA A 203 14.58 -17.70 33.04
N VAL A 204 15.64 -16.91 32.83
CA VAL A 204 16.99 -17.23 33.30
C VAL A 204 17.07 -17.23 34.82
N LEU A 205 16.51 -16.22 35.50
CA LEU A 205 16.45 -16.19 36.96
C LEU A 205 15.76 -17.44 37.51
N LEU A 206 14.61 -17.82 36.96
CA LEU A 206 13.88 -19.02 37.36
C LEU A 206 14.72 -20.29 37.15
N ALA A 207 15.35 -20.44 35.99
CA ALA A 207 16.19 -21.60 35.70
C ALA A 207 17.39 -21.68 36.67
N VAL A 208 18.15 -20.59 36.79
CA VAL A 208 19.37 -20.52 37.57
C VAL A 208 19.11 -20.67 39.07
N LEU A 209 18.11 -19.97 39.60
CA LEU A 209 17.73 -20.07 41.03
C LEU A 209 17.10 -21.42 41.39
N SER A 210 16.60 -22.18 40.41
CA SER A 210 16.13 -23.55 40.61
C SER A 210 17.26 -24.57 40.65
N THR A 211 18.38 -24.31 39.96
CA THR A 211 19.49 -25.25 39.82
C THR A 211 20.68 -24.96 40.73
N ALA A 212 20.75 -23.76 41.32
CA ALA A 212 21.87 -23.34 42.15
C ALA A 212 21.39 -22.50 43.33
N SER A 213 22.07 -22.66 44.47
CA SER A 213 21.82 -21.89 45.68
C SER A 213 22.60 -20.57 45.63
N TYR A 214 21.89 -19.44 45.72
CA TYR A 214 22.48 -18.11 45.75
C TYR A 214 22.32 -17.49 47.14
N ARG A 215 23.41 -16.93 47.65
CA ARG A 215 23.40 -16.14 48.89
C ARG A 215 23.16 -14.68 48.54
N PHE A 216 22.13 -14.07 49.10
CA PHE A 216 21.84 -12.65 48.90
C PHE A 216 22.36 -11.83 50.08
N ILE A 217 23.02 -10.72 49.76
CA ILE A 217 23.54 -9.77 50.76
C ILE A 217 23.21 -8.33 50.35
N TRP A 218 23.29 -7.42 51.30
CA TRP A 218 23.08 -5.99 51.03
C TRP A 218 24.35 -5.15 51.04
N ALA A 219 25.49 -5.72 51.46
CA ALA A 219 26.80 -5.08 51.63
C ALA A 219 26.93 -3.69 50.98
N THR A 220 26.55 -2.66 51.73
CA THR A 220 26.76 -1.26 51.38
C THR A 220 27.58 -0.60 52.46
N THR A 221 28.60 0.14 52.07
CA THR A 221 29.46 0.88 53.03
C THR A 221 28.78 2.13 53.58
N LEU A 222 27.72 2.62 52.91
CA LEU A 222 27.11 3.92 53.20
C LEU A 222 25.76 3.85 53.92
N LEU A 223 24.98 2.78 53.76
CA LEU A 223 23.65 2.67 54.39
C LEU A 223 23.73 1.90 55.70
N ALA A 224 23.07 2.42 56.73
CA ALA A 224 22.84 1.71 57.98
C ALA A 224 21.88 0.52 57.77
N PRO A 225 22.00 -0.58 58.55
CA PRO A 225 21.16 -1.78 58.40
C PRO A 225 19.65 -1.50 58.45
N ASP A 226 19.19 -0.63 59.35
CA ASP A 226 17.77 -0.30 59.48
C ASP A 226 17.22 0.45 58.26
N THR A 227 18.07 1.20 57.54
CA THR A 227 17.69 1.83 56.28
C THR A 227 17.47 0.79 55.20
N PHE A 228 18.29 -0.28 55.16
CA PHE A 228 18.09 -1.38 54.23
C PHE A 228 16.80 -2.14 54.52
N VAL A 229 16.48 -2.42 55.79
CA VAL A 229 15.19 -3.02 56.18
C VAL A 229 14.03 -2.19 55.64
N ARG A 230 14.01 -0.88 55.90
CA ARG A 230 12.95 0.00 55.40
C ARG A 230 12.85 -0.01 53.87
N LEU A 231 13.98 -0.01 53.17
CA LEU A 231 14.02 -0.01 51.71
C LEU A 231 13.48 -1.32 51.12
N THR A 232 13.94 -2.47 51.62
CA THR A 232 13.47 -3.79 51.20
C THR A 232 11.99 -3.97 51.49
N GLN A 233 11.52 -3.49 52.65
CA GLN A 233 10.10 -3.50 52.99
C GLN A 233 9.28 -2.59 52.06
N ALA A 234 9.76 -1.38 51.77
CA ALA A 234 9.07 -0.45 50.89
C ALA A 234 8.97 -0.97 49.45
N ILE A 235 10.08 -1.51 48.91
CA ILE A 235 10.10 -2.13 47.58
C ILE A 235 9.27 -3.42 47.57
N GLY A 236 9.37 -4.24 48.62
CA GLY A 236 8.66 -5.51 48.74
C GLY A 236 7.16 -5.39 48.99
N TRP A 237 6.67 -4.22 49.43
CA TRP A 237 5.30 -4.02 49.84
C TRP A 237 4.28 -4.40 48.75
N LEU A 238 4.44 -3.88 47.53
CA LEU A 238 3.50 -4.15 46.43
C LEU A 238 3.59 -5.60 45.93
N PRO A 239 4.79 -6.19 45.69
CA PRO A 239 4.91 -7.62 45.43
C PRO A 239 4.25 -8.50 46.50
N ALA A 240 4.37 -8.15 47.78
CA ALA A 240 3.74 -8.90 48.86
C ALA A 240 2.22 -8.88 48.80
N GLN A 241 1.61 -7.75 48.42
CA GLN A 241 0.15 -7.68 48.18
C GLN A 241 -0.30 -8.59 47.03
N LEU A 242 0.60 -8.94 46.12
CA LEU A 242 0.34 -9.81 44.97
C LEU A 242 0.75 -11.27 45.22
N GLY A 243 1.10 -11.63 46.46
CA GLY A 243 1.39 -13.00 46.88
C GLY A 243 2.86 -13.42 46.81
N PHE A 244 3.79 -12.51 46.52
CA PHE A 244 5.22 -12.81 46.61
C PHE A 244 5.70 -12.74 48.07
N PRO A 245 6.40 -13.76 48.59
CA PRO A 245 6.90 -13.71 49.97
C PRO A 245 7.97 -12.64 50.11
N MET A 246 8.07 -12.10 51.31
CA MET A 246 9.02 -11.05 51.65
C MET A 246 9.78 -11.45 52.92
N PRO A 247 11.12 -11.34 52.94
CA PRO A 247 11.90 -11.67 54.12
C PRO A 247 11.55 -10.73 55.28
N ASP A 248 11.52 -11.27 56.48
CA ASP A 248 11.23 -10.49 57.68
C ASP A 248 12.39 -9.54 58.04
N ALA A 249 12.13 -8.59 58.95
CA ALA A 249 13.14 -7.60 59.32
C ALA A 249 14.40 -8.21 59.96
N ALA A 250 14.27 -9.34 60.65
CA ALA A 250 15.40 -10.01 61.30
C ALA A 250 16.32 -10.66 60.27
N MET A 251 15.74 -11.37 59.31
CA MET A 251 16.42 -11.99 58.18
C MET A 251 17.08 -10.94 57.30
N ILE A 252 16.40 -9.82 57.01
CA ILE A 252 16.99 -8.72 56.25
C ILE A 252 18.23 -8.17 56.95
N ARG A 253 18.16 -7.92 58.27
CA ARG A 253 19.31 -7.45 59.05
C ARG A 253 20.47 -8.42 59.04
N ALA A 254 20.18 -9.72 59.18
CA ALA A 254 21.20 -10.78 59.17
C ALA A 254 21.80 -11.05 57.78
N SER A 255 21.31 -10.41 56.71
CA SER A 255 21.83 -10.52 55.34
C SER A 255 23.00 -9.56 55.05
N ASP A 256 23.80 -9.25 56.07
CA ASP A 256 24.97 -8.35 56.02
C ASP A 256 26.22 -9.00 55.37
N GLY A 257 26.19 -10.32 55.19
CA GLY A 257 27.28 -11.12 54.63
C GLY A 257 28.28 -11.62 55.67
N ALA A 258 28.14 -11.25 56.95
CA ALA A 258 29.00 -11.69 58.04
C ALA A 258 28.60 -13.07 58.58
N GLN A 259 27.30 -13.42 58.50
CA GLN A 259 26.76 -14.69 58.99
C GLN A 259 26.25 -15.58 57.85
N ALA A 260 26.26 -16.89 58.08
CA ALA A 260 25.61 -17.86 57.20
C ALA A 260 24.12 -17.93 57.53
N LEU A 261 23.28 -17.62 56.54
CA LEU A 261 21.82 -17.68 56.67
C LEU A 261 21.29 -19.09 56.32
N PRO A 262 20.16 -19.51 56.92
CA PRO A 262 19.51 -20.77 56.58
C PRO A 262 19.05 -20.78 55.12
N ALA A 263 18.88 -21.98 54.53
CA ALA A 263 18.45 -22.15 53.15
C ALA A 263 17.09 -21.49 52.86
N GLU A 264 16.19 -21.45 53.84
CA GLU A 264 14.90 -20.76 53.73
C GLU A 264 15.04 -19.27 53.42
N ALA A 265 16.07 -18.60 53.97
CA ALA A 265 16.32 -17.20 53.68
C ALA A 265 16.71 -16.97 52.22
N GLN A 266 17.44 -17.91 51.62
CA GLN A 266 17.81 -17.85 50.21
C GLN A 266 16.58 -17.94 49.31
N VAL A 267 15.66 -18.87 49.63
CA VAL A 267 14.38 -19.02 48.91
C VAL A 267 13.54 -17.75 49.02
N GLN A 268 13.41 -17.17 50.22
CA GLN A 268 12.64 -15.94 50.41
C GLN A 268 13.23 -14.77 49.62
N TRP A 269 14.55 -14.60 49.62
CA TRP A 269 15.20 -13.55 48.82
C TRP A 269 15.06 -13.77 47.30
N SER A 270 15.16 -15.01 46.84
CA SER A 270 14.92 -15.36 45.43
C SER A 270 13.51 -15.02 44.99
N LEU A 271 12.50 -15.44 45.76
CA LEU A 271 11.10 -15.17 45.46
C LEU A 271 10.75 -13.68 45.58
N TRP A 272 11.36 -12.97 46.53
CA TRP A 272 11.25 -11.53 46.64
C TRP A 272 11.80 -10.82 45.40
N LEU A 273 13.01 -11.18 44.94
CA LEU A 273 13.64 -10.61 43.75
C LEU A 273 12.80 -10.86 42.48
N ILE A 274 12.29 -12.09 42.33
CA ILE A 274 11.36 -12.46 41.25
C ILE A 274 10.10 -11.60 41.31
N GLY A 275 9.50 -11.45 42.49
CA GLY A 275 8.32 -10.61 42.69
C GLY A 275 8.56 -9.16 42.30
N VAL A 276 9.67 -8.58 42.74
CA VAL A 276 10.07 -7.21 42.40
C VAL A 276 10.25 -7.05 40.88
N LEU A 277 10.92 -7.99 40.21
CA LEU A 277 11.10 -7.97 38.75
C LEU A 277 9.76 -8.05 38.00
N VAL A 278 8.88 -8.96 38.43
CA VAL A 278 7.56 -9.15 37.80
C VAL A 278 6.70 -7.91 37.98
N VAL A 279 6.61 -7.38 39.19
CA VAL A 279 5.65 -6.33 39.56
C VAL A 279 6.11 -4.94 39.12
N TYR A 280 7.41 -4.64 39.18
CA TYR A 280 7.93 -3.33 38.77
C TYR A 280 8.56 -3.31 37.37
N GLY A 281 8.90 -4.47 36.80
CA GLY A 281 9.44 -4.59 35.46
C GLY A 281 8.42 -5.09 34.45
N VAL A 282 8.04 -6.37 34.56
CA VAL A 282 7.22 -7.08 33.56
C VAL A 282 5.83 -6.48 33.45
N LEU A 283 5.11 -6.36 34.57
CA LEU A 283 3.72 -5.94 34.59
C LEU A 283 3.52 -4.51 34.04
N PRO A 284 4.29 -3.48 34.45
CA PRO A 284 4.12 -2.13 33.90
C PRO A 284 4.42 -2.08 32.40
N ARG A 285 5.43 -2.83 31.93
CA ARG A 285 5.77 -2.91 30.49
C ARG A 285 4.70 -3.63 29.68
N LEU A 286 4.11 -4.70 30.23
CA LEU A 286 3.00 -5.39 29.61
C LEU A 286 1.79 -4.45 29.45
N LEU A 287 1.40 -3.75 30.51
CA LEU A 287 0.27 -2.81 30.48
C LEU A 287 0.52 -1.65 29.52
N ALA A 288 1.69 -1.02 29.57
CA ALA A 288 2.04 0.07 28.67
C ALA A 288 2.18 -0.41 27.21
N GLY A 289 2.72 -1.62 26.99
CA GLY A 289 2.78 -2.28 25.70
C GLY A 289 1.39 -2.54 25.13
N ALA A 290 0.48 -3.09 25.93
CA ALA A 290 -0.91 -3.33 25.53
C ALA A 290 -1.64 -2.02 25.19
N LEU A 291 -1.47 -0.97 26.01
CA LEU A 291 -2.01 0.36 25.74
C LEU A 291 -1.49 0.93 24.42
N CYS A 292 -0.18 0.82 24.17
CA CYS A 292 0.43 1.28 22.93
C CYS A 292 -0.06 0.50 21.71
N VAL A 293 -0.17 -0.83 21.81
CA VAL A 293 -0.69 -1.67 20.72
C VAL A 293 -2.14 -1.32 20.43
N ALA A 294 -2.97 -1.16 21.46
CA ALA A 294 -4.37 -0.72 21.30
C ALA A 294 -4.45 0.67 20.64
N GLY A 295 -3.60 1.60 21.06
CA GLY A 295 -3.47 2.93 20.45
C GLY A 295 -3.06 2.87 18.98
N SER A 296 -2.10 2.02 18.63
CA SER A 296 -1.68 1.79 17.24
C SER A 296 -2.80 1.21 16.39
N LEU A 297 -3.47 0.16 16.87
CA LEU A 297 -4.59 -0.46 16.18
C LEU A 297 -5.74 0.51 15.98
N ARG A 298 -6.08 1.31 17.00
CA ARG A 298 -7.11 2.34 16.91
C ARG A 298 -6.76 3.41 15.86
N ALA A 299 -5.53 3.91 15.88
CA ALA A 299 -5.06 4.92 14.93
C ALA A 299 -5.05 4.37 13.49
N LEU A 300 -4.60 3.13 13.29
CA LEU A 300 -4.57 2.47 11.97
C LEU A 300 -5.97 2.17 11.41
N ARG A 301 -6.94 1.84 12.27
CA ARG A 301 -8.35 1.69 11.86
C ARG A 301 -8.98 3.02 11.42
N GLY A 302 -8.42 4.14 11.88
CA GLY A 302 -8.84 5.49 11.51
C GLY A 302 -8.18 6.04 10.25
N LEU A 303 -7.38 5.25 9.52
CA LEU A 303 -6.77 5.69 8.27
C LEU A 303 -7.83 6.08 7.25
N ARG A 304 -7.68 7.29 6.71
CA ARG A 304 -8.54 7.85 5.66
C ARG A 304 -7.68 8.63 4.68
N ILE A 305 -8.08 8.65 3.41
CA ILE A 305 -7.58 9.63 2.45
C ILE A 305 -8.26 10.96 2.76
N ASP A 306 -7.47 12.00 2.95
CA ASP A 306 -7.93 13.38 3.01
C ASP A 306 -7.79 14.00 1.61
N PRO A 307 -8.90 14.21 0.87
CA PRO A 307 -8.85 14.75 -0.47
C PRO A 307 -8.37 16.21 -0.52
N SER A 308 -8.35 16.92 0.61
CA SER A 308 -7.87 18.31 0.66
C SER A 308 -6.34 18.43 0.72
N LEU A 309 -5.62 17.32 0.94
CA LEU A 309 -4.17 17.31 0.99
C LEU A 309 -3.55 17.78 -0.34
N PRO A 310 -2.45 18.57 -0.29
CA PRO A 310 -1.68 18.91 -1.48
C PRO A 310 -1.27 17.65 -2.25
N GLY A 311 -1.56 17.63 -3.56
CA GLY A 311 -1.35 16.48 -4.45
C GLY A 311 -2.58 15.60 -4.64
N PHE A 312 -3.52 15.55 -3.68
CA PHE A 312 -4.83 14.91 -3.87
C PHE A 312 -5.92 15.91 -4.25
N SER A 313 -5.80 17.17 -3.81
CA SER A 313 -6.79 18.22 -4.10
C SER A 313 -7.02 18.45 -5.60
N THR A 314 -5.97 18.30 -6.42
CA THR A 314 -6.06 18.43 -7.89
C THR A 314 -6.74 17.24 -8.57
N LEU A 315 -6.92 16.12 -7.86
CA LEU A 315 -7.56 14.92 -8.41
C LEU A 315 -9.08 14.97 -8.35
N ARG A 316 -9.67 15.87 -7.56
CA ARG A 316 -11.13 15.99 -7.42
C ARG A 316 -11.80 16.17 -8.78
N ASP A 317 -11.43 17.23 -9.50
CA ASP A 317 -12.03 17.59 -10.79
C ASP A 317 -11.81 16.52 -11.87
N ARG A 318 -10.76 15.70 -11.71
CA ARG A 318 -10.38 14.65 -12.65
C ARG A 318 -11.11 13.34 -12.38
N LEU A 319 -11.29 12.99 -11.10
CA LEU A 319 -11.85 11.71 -10.67
C LEU A 319 -13.36 11.75 -10.42
N GLU A 320 -13.94 12.91 -10.18
CA GLU A 320 -15.40 13.03 -10.13
C GLU A 320 -15.99 12.92 -11.55
N PRO A 321 -17.16 12.28 -11.72
CA PRO A 321 -17.83 12.27 -13.02
C PRO A 321 -18.10 13.72 -13.41
N PRO A 322 -18.11 14.07 -14.71
CA PRO A 322 -18.64 15.36 -15.10
C PRO A 322 -20.06 15.37 -14.57
N ALA A 323 -20.42 16.39 -13.77
CA ALA A 323 -21.80 16.53 -13.35
C ALA A 323 -22.66 16.48 -14.61
N LEU A 324 -23.46 15.42 -14.77
CA LEU A 324 -24.59 15.47 -15.66
C LEU A 324 -25.35 16.69 -15.17
N SER A 325 -25.37 17.74 -15.99
CA SER A 325 -26.23 18.90 -15.76
C SER A 325 -27.63 18.34 -15.72
N THR A 326 -28.10 17.99 -14.52
CA THR A 326 -29.50 17.73 -14.25
C THR A 326 -30.18 19.03 -14.63
N GLY A 327 -30.99 18.95 -15.68
CA GLY A 327 -31.54 20.04 -16.47
C GLY A 327 -31.58 21.37 -15.75
N ILE A 328 -30.97 22.37 -16.39
CA ILE A 328 -31.23 23.77 -16.08
C ILE A 328 -32.75 23.95 -16.10
N ASP A 329 -33.33 24.28 -14.96
CA ASP A 329 -34.74 24.67 -14.77
C ASP A 329 -34.92 26.10 -15.36
N ARG A 330 -34.72 26.23 -16.67
CA ARG A 330 -35.10 27.40 -17.45
C ARG A 330 -36.10 26.96 -18.50
N PRO A 331 -37.23 27.66 -18.65
CA PRO A 331 -38.08 27.45 -19.81
C PRO A 331 -37.25 27.73 -21.05
N VAL A 332 -37.08 26.70 -21.87
CA VAL A 332 -36.36 26.77 -23.14
C VAL A 332 -37.18 27.61 -24.10
N ASP A 333 -36.64 28.76 -24.52
CA ASP A 333 -37.11 29.45 -25.72
C ASP A 333 -36.79 28.57 -26.94
N PRO A 334 -37.77 28.28 -27.82
CA PRO A 334 -37.55 27.39 -28.95
C PRO A 334 -36.86 28.17 -30.08
N LEU A 335 -35.54 28.28 -30.02
CA LEU A 335 -34.74 28.58 -31.21
C LEU A 335 -34.24 27.28 -31.83
N HIS A 336 -34.69 27.05 -33.05
CA HIS A 336 -34.27 25.97 -33.93
C HIS A 336 -32.75 26.01 -34.17
N GLU A 337 -32.00 25.09 -33.56
CA GLU A 337 -30.72 24.64 -34.10
C GLU A 337 -30.94 23.29 -34.80
N PRO A 338 -30.73 23.18 -36.11
CA PRO A 338 -30.70 21.87 -36.77
C PRO A 338 -29.39 21.19 -36.38
N ARG A 339 -29.42 20.36 -35.32
CA ARG A 339 -28.33 19.43 -35.03
C ARG A 339 -28.59 18.15 -35.81
N VAL A 340 -27.81 17.95 -36.88
CA VAL A 340 -27.63 16.62 -37.50
C VAL A 340 -27.12 15.70 -36.38
N GLY A 341 -27.91 14.69 -36.04
CA GLY A 341 -27.63 13.80 -34.92
C GLY A 341 -26.31 13.05 -35.12
N ALA A 342 -25.36 13.26 -34.20
CA ALA A 342 -24.28 12.30 -34.01
C ALA A 342 -24.91 10.96 -33.58
N PRO A 343 -24.44 9.81 -34.10
CA PRO A 343 -24.97 8.51 -33.71
C PRO A 343 -24.84 8.28 -32.20
N SER A 344 -25.85 7.65 -31.60
CA SER A 344 -25.83 7.28 -30.18
C SER A 344 -24.71 6.26 -29.93
N LEU A 345 -23.72 6.64 -29.11
CA LEU A 345 -22.60 5.77 -28.72
C LEU A 345 -22.95 4.82 -27.55
N ALA A 346 -24.20 4.85 -27.08
CA ALA A 346 -24.67 3.95 -26.03
C ALA A 346 -24.75 2.51 -26.57
N GLY A 347 -23.96 1.60 -25.99
CA GLY A 347 -24.02 0.17 -26.33
C GLY A 347 -22.95 -0.34 -27.32
N LEU A 348 -21.89 0.43 -27.58
CA LEU A 348 -20.75 -0.05 -28.39
C LEU A 348 -20.07 -1.29 -27.81
N GLY A 349 -19.99 -1.38 -26.47
CA GLY A 349 -19.35 -2.49 -25.78
C GLY A 349 -20.12 -3.81 -25.92
N GLY A 350 -19.42 -4.85 -26.35
CA GLY A 350 -19.99 -6.18 -26.60
C GLY A 350 -20.77 -6.32 -27.92
N GLN A 351 -20.62 -5.36 -28.85
CA GLN A 351 -21.21 -5.40 -30.19
C GLN A 351 -20.12 -5.27 -31.27
N PRO A 352 -20.41 -5.61 -32.55
CA PRO A 352 -19.57 -5.27 -33.68
C PRO A 352 -19.59 -3.75 -33.95
N VAL A 353 -18.43 -3.14 -34.08
CA VAL A 353 -18.27 -1.68 -34.22
C VAL A 353 -17.56 -1.32 -35.52
N LEU A 354 -18.10 -0.35 -36.25
CA LEU A 354 -17.45 0.31 -37.39
C LEU A 354 -17.08 1.75 -37.01
N LEU A 355 -15.88 2.18 -37.34
CA LEU A 355 -15.44 3.57 -37.15
C LEU A 355 -14.50 4.02 -38.27
N GLY A 356 -14.49 5.31 -38.58
CA GLY A 356 -13.60 5.94 -39.55
C GLY A 356 -12.50 6.71 -38.85
N LEU A 357 -11.30 6.72 -39.43
CA LEU A 357 -10.18 7.55 -38.97
C LEU A 357 -9.87 8.62 -40.02
N GLU A 358 -10.16 9.87 -39.68
CA GLU A 358 -9.83 11.04 -40.50
C GLU A 358 -10.25 10.90 -41.97
N LEU A 359 -11.41 10.28 -42.22
CA LEU A 359 -11.88 10.03 -43.58
C LEU A 359 -12.32 11.35 -44.23
N PRO A 360 -11.81 11.69 -45.43
CA PRO A 360 -12.22 12.91 -46.11
C PRO A 360 -13.66 12.82 -46.64
N PRO A 361 -14.34 13.96 -46.83
CA PRO A 361 -15.75 14.01 -47.19
C PRO A 361 -16.05 13.51 -48.62
N ASP A 362 -15.03 13.30 -49.45
CA ASP A 362 -15.15 12.72 -50.79
C ASP A 362 -15.29 11.19 -50.77
N LEU A 363 -15.06 10.54 -49.62
CA LEU A 363 -15.42 9.15 -49.40
C LEU A 363 -16.86 9.07 -48.90
N ALA A 364 -17.66 8.19 -49.50
CA ALA A 364 -19.01 7.91 -49.05
C ALA A 364 -18.98 7.24 -47.66
N TRP A 365 -19.16 8.04 -46.61
CA TRP A 365 -19.10 7.61 -45.22
C TRP A 365 -20.26 8.19 -44.39
N PRO A 366 -20.92 7.38 -43.53
CA PRO A 366 -20.84 5.93 -43.46
C PRO A 366 -21.40 5.27 -44.73
N PRO A 367 -21.02 4.03 -45.08
CA PRO A 367 -21.53 3.41 -46.30
C PRO A 367 -23.03 3.09 -46.15
N ALA A 368 -23.79 3.24 -47.24
CA ALA A 368 -25.26 3.29 -47.23
C ALA A 368 -25.95 1.96 -46.86
N ASP A 369 -25.29 0.83 -47.08
CA ASP A 369 -25.84 -0.52 -46.91
C ASP A 369 -25.34 -1.19 -45.61
N MET A 370 -25.30 -0.45 -44.50
CA MET A 370 -24.87 -1.02 -43.22
C MET A 370 -25.95 -1.92 -42.60
N PRO A 371 -25.62 -3.18 -42.24
CA PRO A 371 -26.53 -4.05 -41.50
C PRO A 371 -26.89 -3.51 -40.11
N ALA A 372 -28.13 -3.74 -39.68
CA ALA A 372 -28.67 -3.24 -38.40
C ALA A 372 -27.94 -3.74 -37.14
N GLY A 373 -27.15 -4.81 -37.23
CA GLY A 373 -26.40 -5.38 -36.11
C GLY A 373 -25.04 -4.72 -35.84
N ILE A 374 -24.60 -3.78 -36.69
CA ILE A 374 -23.31 -3.11 -36.58
C ILE A 374 -23.50 -1.71 -36.01
N GLN A 375 -22.75 -1.38 -34.96
CA GLN A 375 -22.78 -0.04 -34.36
C GLN A 375 -21.76 0.88 -35.04
N GLN A 376 -22.19 2.07 -35.46
CA GLN A 376 -21.34 3.08 -36.09
C GLN A 376 -20.85 4.08 -35.03
N ALA A 377 -19.53 4.20 -34.83
CA ALA A 377 -18.93 5.10 -33.84
C ALA A 377 -18.49 6.49 -34.38
N GLY A 378 -18.80 6.81 -35.63
CA GLY A 378 -18.47 8.07 -36.31
C GLY A 378 -17.20 8.04 -37.17
N ASN A 379 -16.84 9.20 -37.70
CA ASN A 379 -15.52 9.50 -38.26
C ASN A 379 -14.72 10.27 -37.20
N LEU A 380 -13.54 9.78 -36.81
CA LEU A 380 -12.77 10.31 -35.68
C LEU A 380 -11.82 11.44 -36.11
N ASP A 381 -12.40 12.58 -36.45
CA ASP A 381 -11.67 13.75 -36.96
C ASP A 381 -11.10 14.60 -35.80
N THR A 382 -11.81 14.67 -34.68
CA THR A 382 -11.45 15.50 -33.53
C THR A 382 -10.96 14.69 -32.33
N ARG A 383 -10.23 15.35 -31.41
CA ARG A 383 -9.76 14.73 -30.16
C ARG A 383 -10.93 14.37 -29.25
N GLU A 384 -11.99 15.18 -29.28
CA GLU A 384 -13.22 14.98 -28.51
C GLU A 384 -13.98 13.74 -28.98
N GLU A 385 -14.07 13.49 -30.28
CA GLU A 385 -14.68 12.28 -30.86
C GLU A 385 -13.92 11.02 -30.47
N ARG A 386 -12.58 11.04 -30.58
CA ARG A 386 -11.72 9.92 -30.17
C ARG A 386 -11.95 9.55 -28.71
N ASN A 387 -11.91 10.55 -27.83
CA ASN A 387 -12.13 10.33 -26.41
C ASN A 387 -13.53 9.77 -26.12
N ARG A 388 -14.58 10.27 -26.81
CA ARG A 388 -15.95 9.76 -26.64
C ARG A 388 -16.09 8.28 -27.01
N VAL A 389 -15.46 7.85 -28.10
CA VAL A 389 -15.51 6.43 -28.53
C VAL A 389 -14.71 5.53 -27.58
N LEU A 390 -13.52 5.96 -27.17
CA LEU A 390 -12.70 5.23 -26.20
C LEU A 390 -13.41 5.11 -24.84
N ASP A 391 -14.04 6.18 -24.36
CA ASP A 391 -14.81 6.18 -23.11
C ASP A 391 -15.98 5.19 -23.17
N ALA A 392 -16.66 5.08 -24.31
CA ALA A 392 -17.76 4.14 -24.52
C ALA A 392 -17.29 2.67 -24.52
N LEU A 393 -16.10 2.39 -25.07
CA LEU A 393 -15.52 1.05 -25.17
C LEU A 393 -14.71 0.64 -23.91
N ALA A 394 -14.42 1.57 -23.01
CA ALA A 394 -13.64 1.30 -21.80
C ALA A 394 -14.35 0.35 -20.80
N SER A 395 -15.69 0.35 -20.79
CA SER A 395 -16.49 -0.49 -19.87
C SER A 395 -16.59 -1.95 -20.31
N LYS A 396 -16.73 -2.18 -21.62
CA LYS A 396 -16.81 -3.50 -22.24
C LYS A 396 -16.23 -3.40 -23.65
N ALA A 397 -15.26 -4.26 -23.96
CA ALA A 397 -14.62 -4.29 -25.27
C ALA A 397 -15.65 -4.60 -26.39
N ALA A 398 -15.42 -4.05 -27.58
CA ALA A 398 -16.17 -4.46 -28.76
C ALA A 398 -15.87 -5.93 -29.10
N THR A 399 -16.88 -6.71 -29.51
CA THR A 399 -16.62 -8.11 -29.93
C THR A 399 -15.76 -8.15 -31.19
N ARG A 400 -15.98 -7.21 -32.12
CA ARG A 400 -15.27 -7.07 -33.38
C ARG A 400 -15.24 -5.59 -33.75
N MET A 401 -14.08 -5.08 -34.12
CA MET A 401 -13.92 -3.69 -34.52
C MET A 401 -13.33 -3.61 -35.92
N LEU A 402 -13.97 -2.83 -36.79
CA LEU A 402 -13.46 -2.48 -38.10
C LEU A 402 -13.14 -1.00 -38.15
N ILE A 403 -11.87 -0.69 -38.43
CA ILE A 403 -11.35 0.67 -38.50
C ILE A 403 -11.12 1.03 -39.98
N ALA A 404 -11.88 1.97 -40.51
CA ALA A 404 -11.74 2.45 -41.88
C ALA A 404 -10.73 3.59 -41.96
N CYS A 405 -9.74 3.45 -42.84
CA CYS A 405 -8.70 4.44 -43.11
C CYS A 405 -8.64 4.76 -44.61
N ASP A 406 -8.36 6.00 -44.98
CA ASP A 406 -8.12 6.36 -46.39
C ASP A 406 -6.73 5.87 -46.84
N ALA A 407 -6.71 4.96 -47.82
CA ALA A 407 -5.48 4.40 -48.37
C ALA A 407 -4.59 5.43 -49.09
N ARG A 408 -5.11 6.63 -49.40
CA ARG A 408 -4.36 7.75 -50.01
C ARG A 408 -3.50 8.50 -48.99
N GLN A 409 -3.85 8.44 -47.71
CA GLN A 409 -3.14 9.11 -46.62
C GLN A 409 -1.88 8.32 -46.23
N THR A 410 -0.89 9.01 -45.66
CA THR A 410 0.33 8.37 -45.15
C THR A 410 0.09 7.90 -43.71
N PRO A 411 0.36 6.62 -43.37
CA PRO A 411 0.24 6.15 -42.00
C PRO A 411 1.33 6.76 -41.13
N ASP A 412 0.99 7.82 -40.39
CA ASP A 412 1.91 8.44 -39.45
C ASP A 412 1.90 7.74 -38.08
N ARG A 413 2.80 8.17 -37.19
CA ARG A 413 2.93 7.61 -35.84
C ARG A 413 1.68 7.84 -34.99
N GLY A 414 0.98 8.95 -35.17
CA GLY A 414 -0.23 9.29 -34.44
C GLY A 414 -1.38 8.35 -34.80
N THR A 415 -1.64 8.16 -36.09
CA THR A 415 -2.70 7.28 -36.59
C THR A 415 -2.45 5.82 -36.20
N LEU A 416 -1.19 5.34 -36.31
CA LEU A 416 -0.84 3.99 -35.87
C LEU A 416 -0.98 3.81 -34.34
N SER A 417 -0.63 4.83 -33.55
CA SER A 417 -0.83 4.80 -32.09
C SER A 417 -2.31 4.75 -31.72
N LEU A 418 -3.16 5.49 -32.44
CA LEU A 418 -4.60 5.48 -32.23
C LEU A 418 -5.23 4.14 -32.61
N ILE A 419 -4.79 3.52 -33.71
CA ILE A 419 -5.22 2.17 -34.10
C ILE A 419 -4.85 1.15 -33.01
N ALA A 420 -3.64 1.24 -32.43
CA ALA A 420 -3.24 0.37 -31.34
C ALA A 420 -4.07 0.59 -30.06
N GLU A 421 -4.36 1.85 -29.70
CA GLU A 421 -5.21 2.18 -28.55
C GLU A 421 -6.63 1.64 -28.74
N LEU A 422 -7.23 1.82 -29.92
CA LEU A 422 -8.56 1.29 -30.25
C LEU A 422 -8.60 -0.24 -30.27
N ALA A 423 -7.55 -0.88 -30.83
CA ALA A 423 -7.46 -2.34 -30.89
C ALA A 423 -7.39 -2.99 -29.50
N ALA A 424 -6.82 -2.30 -28.50
CA ALA A 424 -6.80 -2.77 -27.11
C ALA A 424 -8.21 -2.82 -26.46
N HIS A 425 -9.19 -2.14 -27.07
CA HIS A 425 -10.59 -2.09 -26.64
C HIS A 425 -11.53 -2.97 -27.50
N ALA A 426 -10.98 -3.94 -28.23
CA ALA A 426 -11.73 -4.92 -29.00
C ALA A 426 -11.18 -6.34 -28.81
N GLU A 427 -12.04 -7.35 -28.88
CA GLU A 427 -11.60 -8.76 -28.87
C GLU A 427 -10.92 -9.14 -30.21
N GLN A 428 -11.41 -8.56 -31.32
CA GLN A 428 -10.82 -8.72 -32.64
C GLN A 428 -10.86 -7.39 -33.39
N THR A 429 -9.76 -7.03 -34.07
CA THR A 429 -9.65 -5.79 -34.82
C THR A 429 -9.23 -6.05 -36.26
N ARG A 430 -9.91 -5.43 -37.22
CA ARG A 430 -9.50 -5.35 -38.62
C ARG A 430 -9.40 -3.89 -39.06
N VAL A 431 -8.50 -3.63 -40.00
CA VAL A 431 -8.33 -2.30 -40.62
C VAL A 431 -8.75 -2.40 -42.07
N TRP A 432 -9.68 -1.55 -42.48
CA TRP A 432 -10.16 -1.44 -43.85
C TRP A 432 -9.54 -0.22 -44.53
N LEU A 433 -8.70 -0.46 -45.54
CA LEU A 433 -8.10 0.57 -46.36
C LEU A 433 -9.05 0.91 -47.51
N VAL A 434 -9.73 2.04 -47.39
CA VAL A 434 -10.73 2.55 -48.34
C VAL A 434 -10.04 3.32 -49.46
N THR A 435 -10.42 3.05 -50.70
CA THR A 435 -10.02 3.85 -51.88
C THR A 435 -11.27 4.47 -52.52
N PRO A 436 -11.16 5.69 -53.12
CA PRO A 436 -12.26 6.26 -53.88
C PRO A 436 -12.65 5.35 -55.04
N HIS A 437 -13.95 5.27 -55.36
CA HIS A 437 -14.42 4.57 -56.55
C HIS A 437 -13.87 5.30 -57.78
N ALA A 438 -13.09 4.60 -58.61
CA ALA A 438 -12.63 5.14 -59.88
C ALA A 438 -13.85 5.41 -60.76
N SER A 439 -14.10 6.69 -61.07
CA SER A 439 -15.00 7.05 -62.16
C SER A 439 -14.53 6.36 -63.43
N THR A 440 -15.41 5.59 -64.05
CA THR A 440 -15.24 4.86 -65.32
C THR A 440 -14.31 5.56 -66.31
N GLY A 441 -13.13 4.97 -66.55
CA GLY A 441 -12.20 5.41 -67.58
C GLY A 441 -10.82 4.77 -67.47
N THR A 442 -10.65 3.62 -68.11
CA THR A 442 -9.37 3.01 -68.55
C THR A 442 -8.21 2.88 -67.54
N GLY A 443 -7.91 1.64 -67.17
CA GLY A 443 -6.56 1.24 -66.73
C GLY A 443 -6.56 0.35 -65.49
N ALA A 444 -6.16 -0.90 -65.67
CA ALA A 444 -5.91 -1.89 -64.63
C ALA A 444 -4.74 -1.48 -63.71
N ASP A 445 -4.72 -2.05 -62.50
CA ASP A 445 -3.60 -2.12 -61.55
C ASP A 445 -2.88 -0.81 -61.23
N THR A 446 -3.44 -0.02 -60.32
CA THR A 446 -2.61 0.81 -59.44
C THR A 446 -2.99 0.54 -57.99
N ALA A 447 -2.42 -0.52 -57.42
CA ALA A 447 -2.20 -0.56 -55.98
C ALA A 447 -1.37 0.68 -55.62
N THR A 448 -2.00 1.67 -55.00
CA THR A 448 -1.32 2.91 -54.61
C THR A 448 -0.10 2.54 -53.76
N PRO A 449 1.11 3.07 -54.02
CA PRO A 449 2.32 2.76 -53.23
C PRO A 449 2.12 2.91 -51.72
N ARG A 450 1.20 3.79 -51.31
CA ARG A 450 0.80 4.05 -49.93
C ARG A 450 -0.02 2.93 -49.29
N ALA A 451 -0.80 2.17 -50.05
CA ALA A 451 -1.58 1.05 -49.55
C ALA A 451 -0.68 -0.12 -49.14
N SER A 452 0.44 -0.33 -49.85
CA SER A 452 1.51 -1.26 -49.48
C SER A 452 2.24 -0.80 -48.21
N LEU A 453 2.53 0.51 -48.09
CA LEU A 453 3.11 1.10 -46.89
C LEU A 453 2.20 0.94 -45.66
N TRP A 454 0.88 1.15 -45.82
CA TRP A 454 -0.11 0.87 -44.78
C TRP A 454 -0.04 -0.58 -44.30
N ARG A 455 -0.02 -1.54 -45.23
CA ARG A 455 0.06 -2.97 -44.90
C ARG A 455 1.35 -3.29 -44.13
N GLU A 456 2.50 -2.80 -44.58
CA GLU A 456 3.78 -2.98 -43.89
C GLU A 456 3.74 -2.44 -42.45
N ARG A 457 3.22 -1.21 -42.26
CA ARG A 457 3.15 -0.57 -40.95
C ARG A 457 2.16 -1.25 -40.00
N LEU A 458 1.01 -1.70 -40.50
CA LEU A 458 0.02 -2.42 -39.69
C LEU A 458 0.51 -3.82 -39.29
N LEU A 459 1.22 -4.53 -40.18
CA LEU A 459 1.90 -5.78 -39.85
C LEU A 459 2.98 -5.56 -38.77
N ALA A 460 3.77 -4.49 -38.90
CA ALA A 460 4.77 -4.11 -37.89
C ALA A 460 4.15 -3.70 -36.54
N LEU A 461 2.89 -3.24 -36.55
CA LEU A 461 2.09 -2.96 -35.34
C LEU A 461 1.57 -4.25 -34.67
N GLY A 462 1.68 -5.40 -35.34
CA GLY A 462 1.26 -6.70 -34.83
C GLY A 462 -0.13 -7.17 -35.29
N LEU A 463 -0.76 -6.48 -36.24
CA LEU A 463 -2.00 -6.96 -36.88
C LEU A 463 -1.67 -8.11 -37.84
N PRO A 464 -2.46 -9.20 -37.88
CA PRO A 464 -2.22 -10.28 -38.83
C PRO A 464 -2.61 -9.86 -40.25
N ALA A 465 -2.04 -10.50 -41.26
CA ALA A 465 -2.17 -10.07 -42.66
C ALA A 465 -3.62 -10.11 -43.17
N ASP A 466 -4.42 -11.04 -42.68
CA ASP A 466 -5.86 -11.21 -42.97
C ASP A 466 -6.73 -10.15 -42.29
N ALA A 467 -6.20 -9.43 -41.29
CA ALA A 467 -6.88 -8.32 -40.65
C ALA A 467 -6.78 -6.99 -41.43
N VAL A 468 -5.97 -6.92 -42.49
CA VAL A 468 -5.83 -5.72 -43.33
C VAL A 468 -6.63 -5.92 -44.63
N LEU A 469 -7.82 -5.33 -44.66
CA LEU A 469 -8.76 -5.43 -45.78
C LEU A 469 -8.53 -4.29 -46.78
N GLN A 470 -8.58 -4.58 -48.08
CA GLN A 470 -8.56 -3.58 -49.16
C GLN A 470 -9.82 -3.70 -50.01
N ALA A 471 -10.38 -2.56 -50.41
CA ALA A 471 -11.50 -2.48 -51.36
C ALA A 471 -11.21 -3.26 -52.67
N PRO A 472 -12.24 -3.81 -53.35
CA PRO A 472 -13.65 -3.41 -53.31
C PRO A 472 -14.56 -4.29 -52.43
N ILE A 473 -14.02 -5.20 -51.63
CA ILE A 473 -14.85 -6.13 -50.84
C ILE A 473 -15.61 -5.38 -49.74
N VAL A 474 -16.93 -5.56 -49.72
CA VAL A 474 -17.85 -5.10 -48.67
C VAL A 474 -17.48 -5.83 -47.35
N PRO A 475 -16.87 -5.17 -46.36
CA PRO A 475 -16.24 -5.85 -45.24
C PRO A 475 -17.22 -6.24 -44.11
N TYR A 476 -18.53 -6.03 -44.33
CA TYR A 476 -19.56 -6.26 -43.31
C TYR A 476 -19.74 -7.73 -42.93
N ALA A 477 -19.47 -8.66 -43.86
CA ALA A 477 -19.63 -10.09 -43.60
C ALA A 477 -18.82 -10.56 -42.37
N TRP A 478 -17.63 -10.00 -42.16
CA TRP A 478 -16.81 -10.31 -40.99
C TRP A 478 -17.39 -9.72 -39.69
N LEU A 479 -17.91 -8.50 -39.74
CA LEU A 479 -18.56 -7.85 -38.59
C LEU A 479 -19.85 -8.56 -38.16
N GLU A 480 -20.56 -9.23 -39.08
CA GLU A 480 -21.79 -9.98 -38.78
C GLU A 480 -21.49 -11.42 -38.31
N SER A 481 -20.79 -12.21 -39.13
CA SER A 481 -20.72 -13.68 -38.98
C SER A 481 -19.48 -14.22 -38.27
N GLY A 482 -18.39 -13.44 -38.24
CA GLY A 482 -17.15 -13.82 -37.55
C GLY A 482 -16.35 -14.88 -38.31
N HIS A 483 -16.77 -15.19 -39.54
CA HIS A 483 -16.08 -16.07 -40.45
C HIS A 483 -15.64 -15.27 -41.67
N GLY A 484 -14.33 -15.29 -41.91
CA GLY A 484 -13.64 -14.66 -43.01
C GLY A 484 -12.18 -14.98 -42.91
#